data_AF-H3A039-F1
#
_entry.id   AF-H3A039-F1
#
_cell.length_a   1.000
_cell.length_b   1.000
_cell.length_c   1.000
_cell.angle_alpha   90.00
_cell.angle_beta   90.00
_cell.angle_gamma   90.00
#
_symmetry.space_group_name_H-M   'P 1'
#
loop_
_entity.id
_entity.type
_entity.pdbx_description
1 polymer ?
#
loop_
_entity_poly.entity_id
_entity_poly.type
_entity_poly.pdbx_seq_one_letter_code
_entity_poly.pdbx_strand_id
1 'polypeptide(L)'
;QHNKPLYSFEDNADYVYDVMWSPVHPALFACVDGMGRLDLWNLNNDTEVTTASVTIEGASALNRVRWAPTGKEVAVGDSEGRIWIYDVGEVLLLISLSW
;
A
#
# COMPACT_ATOMS: atom_id res chain seq x y z
N GLN A 1 -19.53 13.48 20.17
CA GLN A 1 -18.68 13.97 19.07
C GLN A 1 -17.52 12.99 18.92
N HIS A 2 -17.61 12.05 17.99
CA HIS A 2 -16.56 11.05 17.74
C HIS A 2 -16.15 11.14 16.26
N ASN A 3 -15.42 12.19 15.91
CA ASN A 3 -14.79 12.36 14.59
C ASN A 3 -13.26 12.23 14.67
N LYS A 4 -12.74 11.61 15.73
CA LYS A 4 -11.30 11.34 15.83
C LYS A 4 -10.98 10.13 14.95
N PRO A 5 -9.94 10.18 14.10
CA PRO A 5 -9.50 8.99 13.37
C PRO A 5 -9.13 7.87 14.35
N LEU A 6 -9.46 6.63 13.97
CA LEU A 6 -9.06 5.43 14.73
C LEU A 6 -7.55 5.19 14.60
N TYR A 7 -7.00 5.40 13.41
CA TYR A 7 -5.58 5.33 13.06
C TYR A 7 -5.20 6.47 12.12
N SER A 8 -3.95 6.90 12.19
CA SER A 8 -3.31 7.81 11.24
C SER A 8 -2.03 7.15 10.73
N PHE A 9 -1.79 7.22 9.43
CA PHE A 9 -0.63 6.62 8.76
C PHE A 9 0.09 7.72 7.98
N GLU A 10 1.27 8.12 8.47
CA GLU A 10 1.89 9.42 8.11
C GLU A 10 3.30 9.29 7.49
N ASP A 11 3.71 8.07 7.09
CA ASP A 11 5.05 7.80 6.53
C ASP A 11 5.17 8.12 5.01
N ASN A 12 4.07 8.50 4.35
CA ASN A 12 4.04 8.75 2.90
C ASN A 12 4.94 9.94 2.51
N ALA A 13 5.47 9.96 1.29
CA ALA A 13 6.41 11.00 0.85
C ALA A 13 5.73 12.28 0.34
N ASP A 14 4.46 12.19 -0.06
CA ASP A 14 3.62 13.32 -0.50
C ASP A 14 2.13 12.98 -0.32
N TYR A 15 1.23 13.79 -0.89
CA TYR A 15 -0.21 13.53 -0.91
C TYR A 15 -0.53 12.12 -1.41
N VAL A 16 -1.28 11.39 -0.58
CA VAL A 16 -1.86 10.10 -0.94
C VAL A 16 -2.99 10.31 -1.94
N TYR A 17 -2.92 9.62 -3.07
CA TYR A 17 -3.88 9.76 -4.17
C TYR A 17 -4.90 8.63 -4.23
N ASP A 18 -4.52 7.42 -3.83
CA ASP A 18 -5.43 6.28 -3.78
C ASP A 18 -5.01 5.30 -2.68
N VAL A 19 -5.99 4.58 -2.14
CA VAL A 19 -5.81 3.55 -1.11
C VAL A 19 -6.73 2.39 -1.43
N MET A 20 -6.23 1.16 -1.30
CA MET A 20 -7.06 -0.02 -1.45
C MET A 20 -6.67 -1.10 -0.44
N TRP A 21 -7.68 -1.61 0.26
CA TRP A 21 -7.55 -2.79 1.12
C TRP A 21 -7.35 -4.06 0.30
N SER A 22 -6.56 -4.98 0.84
CA SER A 22 -6.45 -6.32 0.28
C SER A 22 -7.83 -7.01 0.31
N PRO A 23 -8.24 -7.68 -0.78
CA PRO A 23 -9.51 -8.39 -0.82
C PRO A 23 -9.49 -9.70 -0.02
N VAL A 24 -8.31 -10.17 0.41
CA VAL A 24 -8.12 -11.46 1.09
C VAL A 24 -7.51 -11.36 2.48
N HIS A 25 -6.96 -10.20 2.87
CA HIS A 25 -6.35 -9.99 4.18
C HIS A 25 -6.85 -8.68 4.83
N PRO A 26 -7.68 -8.74 5.89
CA PRO A 26 -8.41 -7.59 6.41
C PRO A 26 -7.54 -6.54 7.12
N ALA A 27 -6.30 -6.88 7.47
CA ALA A 27 -5.34 -5.96 8.06
C ALA A 27 -4.33 -5.39 7.05
N LEU A 28 -4.39 -5.77 5.77
CA LEU A 28 -3.42 -5.34 4.75
C LEU A 28 -4.06 -4.34 3.79
N PHE A 29 -3.40 -3.22 3.55
CA PHE A 29 -3.79 -2.26 2.51
C PHE A 29 -2.57 -1.68 1.79
N ALA A 30 -2.82 -1.13 0.61
CA ALA A 30 -1.84 -0.44 -0.21
C ALA A 30 -2.25 1.02 -0.41
N CYS A 31 -1.29 1.93 -0.48
CA CYS A 31 -1.51 3.32 -0.87
C CYS A 31 -0.42 3.82 -1.81
N VAL A 32 -0.76 4.85 -2.59
CA VAL A 32 0.15 5.49 -3.55
C VAL A 32 0.16 7.00 -3.41
N ASP A 33 1.29 7.63 -3.68
CA ASP A 33 1.46 9.08 -3.52
C ASP A 33 2.02 9.82 -4.76
N GLY A 34 2.05 11.15 -4.64
CA GLY A 34 2.54 12.09 -5.64
C GLY A 34 4.02 11.96 -6.00
N MET A 35 4.83 11.28 -5.20
CA MET A 35 6.27 11.08 -5.42
C MET A 35 6.60 9.74 -6.08
N GLY A 36 5.57 9.02 -6.55
CA GLY A 36 5.75 7.75 -7.22
C GLY A 36 6.00 6.59 -6.26
N ARG A 37 5.59 6.74 -5.00
CA ARG A 37 5.74 5.73 -3.94
C ARG A 37 4.50 4.85 -3.85
N LEU A 38 4.72 3.55 -3.68
CA LEU A 38 3.73 2.55 -3.32
C LEU A 38 4.11 2.00 -1.94
N ASP A 39 3.20 2.12 -0.99
CA ASP A 39 3.35 1.63 0.39
C ASP A 39 2.36 0.53 0.69
N LEU A 40 2.82 -0.48 1.42
CA LEU A 40 2.01 -1.56 1.97
C LEU A 40 2.02 -1.50 3.49
N TRP A 41 0.83 -1.54 4.07
CA TRP A 41 0.59 -1.43 5.49
C TRP A 41 -0.11 -2.67 6.01
N ASN A 42 0.41 -3.26 7.09
CA ASN A 42 -0.25 -4.34 7.79
C ASN A 42 -0.55 -3.91 9.23
N LEU A 43 -1.83 -3.83 9.60
CA LEU A 43 -2.29 -3.44 10.94
C LEU A 43 -1.86 -4.43 12.04
N ASN A 44 -1.41 -5.64 11.68
CA ASN A 44 -0.85 -6.60 12.64
C ASN A 44 0.63 -6.30 12.98
N ASN A 45 1.27 -5.38 12.24
CA ASN A 45 2.65 -4.96 12.47
C ASN A 45 2.67 -3.59 13.17
N ASP A 46 3.88 -3.07 13.41
CA ASP A 46 4.08 -1.69 13.82
C ASP A 46 3.48 -0.74 12.77
N THR A 47 2.52 0.09 13.18
CA THR A 47 1.81 1.03 12.31
C THR A 47 2.50 2.40 12.24
N GLU A 48 3.63 2.60 12.90
CA GLU A 48 4.45 3.82 12.73
C GLU A 48 5.29 3.78 11.44
N VAL A 49 5.52 2.59 10.89
CA VAL A 49 6.31 2.40 9.66
C VAL A 49 5.60 1.49 8.67
N THR A 50 5.86 1.74 7.38
CA THR A 50 5.36 0.89 6.30
C THR A 50 5.94 -0.52 6.42
N THR A 51 5.12 -1.53 6.12
CA THR A 51 5.59 -2.92 6.12
C THR A 51 6.48 -3.21 4.91
N ALA A 52 6.14 -2.62 3.77
CA ALA A 52 6.98 -2.60 2.59
C ALA A 52 6.72 -1.32 1.80
N SER A 53 7.75 -0.84 1.11
CA SER A 53 7.67 0.36 0.29
C SER A 53 8.51 0.21 -0.96
N VAL A 54 8.03 0.78 -2.07
CA VAL A 54 8.81 0.93 -3.30
C VAL A 54 8.58 2.33 -3.88
N THR A 55 9.67 3.02 -4.18
CA THR A 55 9.66 4.23 -4.99
C THR A 55 10.11 3.85 -6.40
N ILE A 56 9.27 4.15 -7.38
CA ILE A 56 9.55 3.79 -8.76
C ILE A 56 10.44 4.88 -9.39
N GLU A 57 11.71 4.57 -9.63
CA GLU A 57 12.65 5.54 -10.21
C GLU A 57 12.17 6.02 -11.59
N GLY A 58 12.08 7.35 -11.74
CA GLY A 58 11.58 7.98 -12.97
C GLY A 58 10.09 7.82 -13.20
N ALA A 59 9.33 7.26 -12.25
CA ALA A 59 7.89 7.43 -12.21
C ALA A 59 7.54 8.87 -11.81
N SER A 60 6.49 9.38 -12.43
CA SER A 60 5.77 10.53 -11.91
C SER A 60 4.81 10.06 -10.82
N ALA A 61 3.89 10.91 -10.38
CA ALA A 61 2.88 10.57 -9.39
C ALA A 61 2.12 9.28 -9.73
N LEU A 62 1.99 8.40 -8.74
CA LEU A 62 1.14 7.22 -8.82
C LEU A 62 -0.28 7.59 -8.41
N ASN A 63 -1.23 7.42 -9.32
CA ASN A 63 -2.60 7.96 -9.17
C ASN A 63 -3.62 6.92 -8.71
N ARG A 64 -3.32 5.63 -8.93
CA ARG A 64 -4.26 4.53 -8.65
C ARG A 64 -3.51 3.28 -8.19
N VAL A 65 -4.15 2.55 -7.29
CA VAL A 65 -3.70 1.22 -6.84
C VAL A 65 -4.85 0.22 -6.89
N ARG A 66 -4.62 -0.97 -7.44
CA ARG A 66 -5.61 -2.05 -7.48
C ARG A 66 -4.99 -3.38 -7.08
N TRP A 67 -5.64 -4.08 -6.16
CA TRP A 67 -5.31 -5.46 -5.84
C TRP A 67 -5.91 -6.41 -6.86
N ALA A 68 -5.15 -7.45 -7.22
CA ALA A 68 -5.73 -8.61 -7.87
C ALA A 68 -6.75 -9.28 -6.91
N PRO A 69 -7.82 -9.91 -7.43
CA PRO A 69 -8.80 -10.61 -6.60
C PRO A 69 -8.20 -11.72 -5.72
N THR A 70 -7.08 -12.29 -6.15
CA THR A 70 -6.26 -13.27 -5.44
C THR A 70 -5.53 -12.68 -4.23
N GLY A 71 -5.35 -11.35 -4.21
CA GLY A 71 -4.56 -10.62 -3.22
C GLY A 71 -3.05 -10.81 -3.32
N LYS A 72 -2.56 -11.46 -4.37
CA LYS A 72 -1.12 -11.76 -4.54
C LYS A 72 -0.37 -10.66 -5.28
N GLU A 73 -1.08 -9.87 -6.08
CA GLU A 73 -0.49 -8.81 -6.88
C GLU A 73 -1.18 -7.47 -6.63
N VAL A 74 -0.41 -6.39 -6.77
CA VAL A 74 -0.91 -5.02 -6.86
C VAL A 74 -0.47 -4.38 -8.16
N ALA A 75 -1.42 -3.73 -8.83
CA ALA A 75 -1.17 -2.92 -10.01
C ALA A 75 -1.27 -1.42 -9.64
N VAL A 76 -0.27 -0.63 -10.04
CA VAL A 76 -0.25 0.83 -9.87
C VAL A 76 -0.04 1.53 -11.21
N GLY A 77 -0.69 2.67 -11.38
CA GLY A 77 -0.61 3.48 -12.61
C GLY A 77 -0.10 4.88 -12.34
N ASP A 78 0.81 5.38 -13.18
CA ASP A 78 1.37 6.73 -13.07
C ASP A 78 0.69 7.76 -13.99
N SER A 79 1.09 9.03 -13.91
CA SER A 79 0.56 10.11 -14.77
C SER A 79 0.93 9.99 -16.25
N GLU A 80 1.94 9.18 -16.58
CA GLU A 80 2.43 8.98 -17.95
C GLU A 80 1.75 7.77 -18.63
N GLY A 81 0.78 7.15 -17.95
CA GLY A 81 0.05 5.99 -18.45
C GLY A 81 0.82 4.67 -18.34
N ARG A 82 1.92 4.63 -17.56
CA ARG A 82 2.65 3.39 -17.26
C ARG A 82 1.95 2.63 -16.15
N ILE A 83 1.98 1.30 -16.25
CA ILE A 83 1.42 0.39 -15.24
C ILE A 83 2.55 -0.50 -14.73
N TRP A 84 2.64 -0.61 -13.41
CA TRP A 84 3.57 -1.50 -12.72
C TRP A 84 2.77 -2.54 -11.95
N ILE A 85 3.22 -3.80 -12.02
CA ILE A 85 2.61 -4.91 -11.29
C ILE A 85 3.67 -5.46 -10.34
N TYR A 86 3.33 -5.51 -9.06
CA TYR A 86 4.18 -6.06 -8.00
C TYR A 86 3.55 -7.31 -7.42
N ASP A 87 4.37 -8.33 -7.20
CA ASP A 87 4.05 -9.46 -6.34
C ASP A 87 4.19 -9.00 -4.88
N VAL A 88 3.14 -9.24 -4.10
CA VAL A 88 3.07 -8.85 -2.68
C VAL A 88 3.60 -9.97 -1.76
N GLY A 89 3.76 -11.19 -2.31
CA GLY A 89 4.34 -12.35 -1.66
C GLY A 89 3.49 -12.94 -0.53
N GLU A 90 3.76 -14.20 -0.17
CA GLU A 90 3.22 -14.81 1.07
C GLU A 90 3.82 -14.18 2.34
N VAL A 91 4.95 -13.46 2.22
CA VAL A 91 5.71 -12.92 3.36
C VAL A 91 4.91 -11.88 4.15
N LEU A 92 4.03 -11.10 3.52
CA LEU A 92 3.15 -10.18 4.23
C LEU A 92 1.96 -10.88 4.93
N LEU A 93 1.65 -12.12 4.54
CA LEU A 93 0.59 -12.94 5.14
C LEU A 93 1.10 -13.77 6.34
N LEU A 94 2.41 -14.05 6.39
CA LEU A 94 3.03 -14.94 7.38
C LEU A 94 3.39 -14.30 8.72
N ILE A 95 3.27 -12.97 8.87
CA ILE A 95 3.65 -12.29 10.13
C ILE A 95 2.64 -12.61 11.27
N SER A 96 1.60 -13.40 11.02
CA SER A 96 0.64 -13.87 12.05
C SER A 96 1.05 -15.14 12.82
N LEU A 97 2.18 -15.81 12.52
CA LEU A 97 2.46 -17.17 13.03
C LEU A 97 3.79 -17.38 13.79
N SER A 98 4.46 -16.33 14.27
CA SER A 98 5.58 -16.52 15.21
C SER A 98 5.11 -16.31 16.66
N TRP A 99 5.07 -17.41 17.43
CA TRP A 99 4.93 -17.42 18.90
C TRP A 99 6.19 -16.89 19.59
#